data_AF-A0A3P6DH16-F1
#
_entry.id   AF-A0A3P6DH16-F1
#
_cell.length_a   1.000
_cell.length_b   1.000
_cell.length_c   1.000
_cell.angle_alpha   90.00
_cell.angle_beta   90.00
_cell.angle_gamma   90.00
#
_symmetry.space_group_name_H-M   'P 1'
#
loop_
_entity.id
_entity.type
_entity.pdbx_description
1 polymer ?
#
loop_
_entity_poly.entity_id
_entity_poly.type
_entity_poly.pdbx_seq_one_letter_code
_entity_poly.pdbx_strand_id
1 'polypeptide(L)'
;MDIKSGQTVRFWTDIWHPKGSLIDITGEIGTQKLGIPRNAKICEVHVDGFWQIRRCRDRRIQVLMQEVWDFPISHSVDVMDGVLWRKGPDDYGDGFLSDATWQQIRQQKQRFNGLN
;
A
#
# COMPACT_ATOMS: atom_id res chain seq x y z
N MET A 1 0.50 6.36 -2.53
CA MET A 1 -0.08 6.63 -3.85
C MET A 1 -1.51 7.08 -3.66
N ASP A 2 -1.94 8.08 -4.43
CA ASP A 2 -3.35 8.44 -4.55
C ASP A 2 -3.91 7.74 -5.78
N ILE A 3 -4.76 6.73 -5.59
CA ILE A 3 -5.32 5.95 -6.69
C ILE A 3 -6.45 6.76 -7.33
N LYS A 4 -6.37 6.94 -8.66
CA LYS A 4 -7.45 7.53 -9.47
C LYS A 4 -7.83 6.58 -10.60
N SER A 5 -7.08 6.60 -11.70
CA SER A 5 -7.29 5.67 -12.82
C SER A 5 -6.73 4.28 -12.54
N GLY A 6 -5.79 4.14 -11.60
CA GLY A 6 -5.13 2.89 -11.26
C GLY A 6 -4.16 2.38 -12.34
N GLN A 7 -3.87 3.21 -13.37
CA GLN A 7 -3.08 2.81 -14.55
C GLN A 7 -1.58 2.83 -14.31
N THR A 8 -1.12 3.46 -13.24
CA THR A 8 0.31 3.55 -12.90
C THR A 8 0.63 2.95 -11.54
N VAL A 9 -0.38 2.76 -10.69
CA VAL A 9 -0.22 2.15 -9.36
C VAL A 9 -0.15 0.62 -9.47
N ARG A 10 0.95 0.04 -9.00
CA ARG A 10 1.17 -1.41 -8.93
C ARG A 10 0.55 -2.00 -7.68
N PHE A 11 -0.27 -3.04 -7.84
CA PHE A 11 -0.99 -3.69 -6.75
C PHE A 11 -0.06 -4.19 -5.64
N TRP A 12 1.06 -4.80 -6.01
CA TRP A 12 1.95 -5.47 -5.05
C TRP A 12 2.99 -4.57 -4.41
N THR A 13 3.59 -3.67 -5.17
CA THR A 13 4.85 -2.99 -4.80
C THR A 13 4.65 -1.55 -4.35
N ASP A 14 3.60 -0.89 -4.82
CA ASP A 14 3.39 0.51 -4.47
C ASP A 14 2.64 0.60 -3.14
N ILE A 15 2.93 1.65 -2.38
CA ILE A 15 2.26 1.92 -1.11
C ILE A 15 0.97 2.70 -1.41
N TRP A 16 -0.12 1.96 -1.63
CA TRP A 16 -1.47 2.52 -1.82
C TRP A 16 -2.45 2.09 -0.73
N HIS A 17 -2.10 1.07 0.06
CA HIS A 17 -2.88 0.59 1.19
C HIS A 17 -2.21 1.00 2.51
N PRO A 18 -2.97 1.30 3.59
CA PRO A 18 -2.40 1.68 4.89
C PRO A 18 -1.44 0.64 5.50
N LYS A 19 -1.62 -0.64 5.18
CA LYS A 19 -0.69 -1.71 5.61
C LYS A 19 0.69 -1.64 4.95
N GLY A 20 0.87 -0.77 3.96
CA GLY A 20 2.10 -0.66 3.19
C GLY A 20 2.07 -1.49 1.90
N SER A 21 3.27 -1.81 1.42
CA SER A 21 3.51 -2.63 0.24
C SER A 21 3.06 -4.07 0.50
N LEU A 22 2.09 -4.55 -0.28
CA LEU A 22 1.50 -5.88 -0.08
C LEU A 22 2.50 -7.01 -0.34
N ILE A 23 3.50 -6.79 -1.20
CA ILE A 23 4.57 -7.76 -1.41
C ILE A 23 5.48 -7.90 -0.19
N ASP A 24 5.71 -6.83 0.57
CA ASP A 24 6.55 -6.92 1.78
C ASP A 24 5.84 -7.71 2.89
N ILE A 25 4.50 -7.73 2.87
CA ILE A 25 3.67 -8.47 3.83
C ILE A 25 3.52 -9.95 3.44
N THR A 26 3.27 -10.21 2.16
CA THR A 26 2.92 -11.54 1.65
C THR A 26 4.09 -12.30 1.07
N GLY A 27 5.18 -11.61 0.71
CA GLY A 27 6.27 -12.14 -0.09
C GLY A 27 5.84 -12.50 -1.52
N GLU A 28 6.79 -12.99 -2.32
CA GLU A 28 6.52 -13.43 -3.70
C GLU A 28 5.46 -14.55 -3.78
N ILE A 29 5.29 -15.33 -2.71
CA ILE A 29 4.26 -16.38 -2.65
C ILE A 29 2.83 -15.82 -2.75
N GLY A 30 2.62 -14.54 -2.38
CA GLY A 30 1.33 -13.86 -2.53
C GLY A 30 0.88 -13.78 -3.99
N THR A 31 1.82 -13.49 -4.90
CA THR A 31 1.56 -13.39 -6.35
C THR A 31 0.98 -14.70 -6.89
N GLN A 32 1.56 -15.82 -6.50
CA GLN A 32 1.14 -17.16 -6.91
C GLN A 32 -0.19 -17.55 -6.26
N LYS A 33 -0.34 -17.31 -4.96
CA LYS A 33 -1.53 -17.70 -4.19
C LYS A 33 -2.79 -16.92 -4.59
N LEU A 34 -2.65 -15.69 -5.06
CA LEU A 34 -3.76 -14.87 -5.56
C LEU A 34 -3.90 -14.92 -7.09
N GLY A 35 -2.89 -15.42 -7.80
CA GLY A 35 -2.86 -15.44 -9.26
C GLY A 35 -2.79 -14.03 -9.87
N ILE A 36 -2.21 -13.07 -9.16
CA ILE A 36 -2.03 -11.69 -9.60
C ILE A 36 -0.55 -11.51 -9.97
N PRO A 37 -0.23 -11.17 -11.24
CA PRO A 37 1.15 -10.92 -11.66
C PRO A 37 1.84 -9.86 -10.80
N ARG A 38 3.15 -10.01 -10.58
CA ARG A 38 3.95 -9.04 -9.79
C ARG A 38 3.85 -7.61 -10.30
N ASN A 39 3.65 -7.43 -11.61
CA ASN A 39 3.53 -6.15 -12.29
C ASN A 39 2.10 -5.68 -12.53
N ALA A 40 1.11 -6.37 -11.96
CA ALA A 40 -0.27 -5.99 -12.13
C ALA A 40 -0.55 -4.60 -11.54
N LYS A 41 -1.33 -3.83 -12.29
CA LYS A 41 -1.78 -2.49 -11.92
C LYS A 41 -3.15 -2.56 -11.24
N ILE A 42 -3.52 -1.54 -10.46
CA ILE A 42 -4.82 -1.49 -9.79
C ILE A 42 -5.96 -1.63 -10.79
N CYS A 43 -5.91 -0.97 -11.95
CA CYS A 43 -6.95 -1.06 -12.98
C CYS A 43 -7.10 -2.46 -13.61
N GLU A 44 -6.10 -3.34 -13.49
CA GLU A 44 -6.15 -4.71 -14.01
C GLU A 44 -6.71 -5.70 -12.98
N VAL A 45 -6.63 -5.34 -11.69
CA VAL A 45 -7.04 -6.20 -10.56
C VAL A 45 -8.36 -5.75 -9.96
N HIS A 46 -8.71 -4.47 -10.06
CA HIS A 46 -9.98 -3.90 -9.64
C HIS A 46 -10.71 -3.40 -10.89
N VAL A 47 -11.79 -4.08 -11.30
CA VAL A 47 -12.52 -3.81 -12.55
C VAL A 47 -14.00 -3.67 -12.21
N ASP A 48 -14.62 -2.59 -12.69
CA ASP A 48 -16.04 -2.27 -12.47
C ASP A 48 -16.45 -2.27 -10.98
N GLY A 49 -15.54 -1.89 -10.08
CA GLY A 49 -15.78 -1.87 -8.64
C GLY A 49 -15.59 -3.23 -7.94
N PHE A 50 -15.04 -4.22 -8.64
CA PHE A 50 -14.83 -5.57 -8.12
C PHE A 50 -13.37 -6.01 -8.23
N TRP A 51 -12.88 -6.67 -7.19
CA TRP A 51 -11.57 -7.29 -7.16
C TRP A 51 -11.54 -8.63 -7.94
N GLN A 52 -10.80 -8.65 -9.04
CA GLN A 52 -10.57 -9.83 -9.90
C GLN A 52 -9.43 -10.69 -9.34
N ILE A 53 -9.71 -11.41 -8.25
CA ILE A 53 -8.71 -12.20 -7.51
C ILE A 53 -9.14 -13.66 -7.42
N ARG A 54 -8.20 -14.59 -7.59
CA ARG A 54 -8.49 -16.02 -7.41
C ARG A 54 -8.79 -16.31 -5.94
N ARG A 55 -9.71 -17.25 -5.70
CA ARG A 55 -9.96 -17.77 -4.35
C ARG A 55 -8.67 -18.39 -3.80
N CYS A 56 -8.16 -17.80 -2.73
CA CYS A 56 -7.03 -18.34 -1.98
C CYS A 56 -7.55 -19.18 -0.81
N ARG A 57 -6.88 -20.29 -0.46
CA ARG A 57 -7.20 -21.10 0.74
C ARG A 57 -6.30 -20.78 1.94
N ASP A 58 -5.28 -19.94 1.74
CA ASP A 58 -4.39 -19.53 2.82
C ASP A 58 -5.10 -18.51 3.72
N ARG A 59 -5.32 -18.90 4.98
CA ARG A 59 -6.05 -18.08 5.96
C ARG A 59 -5.38 -16.74 6.24
N ARG A 60 -4.04 -16.67 6.27
CA ARG A 60 -3.31 -15.42 6.53
C ARG A 60 -3.50 -14.44 5.38
N ILE A 61 -3.45 -14.94 4.15
CA ILE A 61 -3.69 -14.12 2.95
C ILE A 61 -5.16 -13.70 2.87
N GLN A 62 -6.10 -14.59 3.20
CA GLN A 62 -7.52 -14.24 3.24
C GLN A 62 -7.82 -13.07 4.19
N VAL A 63 -7.26 -13.08 5.40
CA VAL A 63 -7.42 -11.97 6.35
C VAL A 63 -6.86 -10.66 5.79
N LEU A 64 -5.66 -10.70 5.20
CA LEU A 64 -5.09 -9.50 4.56
C LEU A 64 -5.97 -9.01 3.41
N MET A 65 -6.48 -9.92 2.57
CA MET A 65 -7.30 -9.56 1.41
C MET A 65 -8.65 -9.00 1.81
N GLN A 66 -9.23 -9.46 2.92
CA GLN A 66 -10.47 -8.88 3.43
C GLN A 66 -10.29 -7.39 3.73
N GLU A 67 -9.21 -7.02 4.42
CA GLU A 67 -8.91 -5.60 4.70
C GLU A 67 -8.63 -4.80 3.43
N VAL A 68 -7.95 -5.42 2.45
CA VAL A 68 -7.72 -4.80 1.14
C VAL A 68 -9.04 -4.57 0.38
N TRP A 69 -9.99 -5.50 0.48
CA TRP A 69 -11.29 -5.38 -0.19
C TRP A 69 -12.19 -4.33 0.44
N ASP A 70 -12.10 -4.17 1.75
CA ASP A 70 -12.84 -3.15 2.50
C ASP A 70 -12.24 -1.75 2.30
N PHE A 71 -11.03 -1.64 1.72
CA PHE A 71 -10.41 -0.36 1.42
C PHE A 71 -11.09 0.35 0.23
N PRO A 72 -11.66 1.55 0.43
CA PRO A 72 -12.38 2.24 -0.62
C PRO A 72 -11.43 2.74 -1.71
N ILE A 73 -11.60 2.24 -2.93
CA ILE A 73 -10.88 2.73 -4.10
C ILE A 73 -11.86 3.45 -5.03
N SER A 74 -11.66 4.74 -5.22
CA SER A 74 -12.44 5.56 -6.14
C SER A 74 -11.82 5.51 -7.54
N HIS A 75 -12.44 4.77 -8.45
CA HIS A 75 -12.01 4.75 -9.86
C HIS A 75 -12.48 6.01 -10.57
N SER A 76 -11.53 6.80 -11.05
CA SER A 76 -11.79 7.89 -11.99
C SER A 76 -10.90 7.65 -13.20
N VAL A 77 -11.46 6.96 -14.21
CA VAL A 77 -10.70 6.45 -15.38
C VAL A 77 -9.96 7.58 -16.11
N ASP A 78 -10.54 8.78 -16.13
CA ASP A 78 -9.99 9.95 -16.83
C ASP A 78 -9.01 10.78 -15.97
N VAL A 79 -8.79 10.40 -14.71
CA VAL A 79 -7.91 11.13 -13.80
C VAL A 79 -6.63 10.34 -13.55
N MET A 80 -5.49 10.98 -13.77
CA MET A 80 -4.19 10.35 -13.50
C MET A 80 -4.00 10.05 -12.01
N ASP A 81 -3.29 8.97 -11.73
CA ASP A 81 -2.86 8.63 -10.37
C ASP A 81 -1.90 9.69 -9.81
N GLY A 82 -1.94 9.89 -8.49
CA GLY A 82 -1.09 10.82 -7.78
C GLY A 82 0.03 10.14 -7.00
N VAL A 83 1.18 10.82 -6.92
CA VAL A 83 2.28 10.46 -6.02
C VAL A 83 2.20 11.31 -4.76
N LEU A 84 2.21 10.66 -3.60
CA LEU A 84 2.20 11.34 -2.30
C LEU A 84 3.51 11.07 -1.55
N TRP A 85 4.10 12.12 -1.00
CA TRP A 85 5.26 12.08 -0.12
C TRP A 85 4.83 11.74 1.30
N ARG A 86 5.56 10.83 1.93
CA ARG A 86 5.34 10.48 3.34
C ARG A 86 5.87 11.58 4.25
N LYS A 87 4.97 12.18 5.03
CA LYS A 87 5.26 13.25 6.00
C LYS A 87 5.33 12.72 7.44
N GLY A 88 4.67 11.59 7.73
CA GLY A 88 4.72 10.96 9.04
C GLY A 88 4.28 9.50 9.02
N PRO A 89 4.05 8.87 10.18
CA PRO A 89 3.26 7.65 10.26
C PRO A 89 1.84 7.96 9.75
N ASP A 90 1.43 7.28 8.68
CA ASP A 90 0.11 7.43 8.03
C ASP A 90 -0.24 8.84 7.51
N ASP A 91 0.71 9.77 7.48
CA ASP A 91 0.55 11.12 6.93
C ASP A 91 1.29 11.26 5.59
N TYR A 92 0.56 11.66 4.54
CA TYR A 92 1.01 11.74 3.17
C TYR A 92 0.50 13.02 2.49
N GLY A 93 1.29 13.60 1.58
CA GLY A 93 0.82 14.74 0.78
C GLY A 93 1.74 15.12 -0.38
N ASP A 94 1.43 16.22 -1.05
CA ASP A 94 1.96 16.51 -2.41
C ASP A 94 3.42 16.99 -2.47
N GLY A 95 4.10 17.11 -1.33
CA GLY A 95 5.42 17.72 -1.26
C GLY A 95 6.36 17.05 -0.28
N PHE A 96 7.64 17.06 -0.63
CA PHE A 96 8.72 16.63 0.24
C PHE A 96 8.95 17.63 1.38
N LEU A 97 9.01 17.13 2.60
CA LEU A 97 9.33 17.92 3.79
C LEU A 97 10.63 17.38 4.41
N SER A 98 11.71 18.16 4.29
CA SER A 98 13.05 17.76 4.74
C SER A 98 13.10 17.50 6.24
N ASP A 99 12.44 18.35 7.03
CA ASP A 99 12.35 18.24 8.48
C ASP A 99 11.56 17.00 8.91
N ALA A 100 10.40 16.78 8.28
CA ALA A 100 9.56 15.62 8.53
C ALA A 100 10.28 14.31 8.16
N THR A 101 10.98 14.29 7.04
CA THR A 101 11.81 13.16 6.62
C THR A 101 12.96 12.92 7.59
N TRP A 102 13.64 13.98 8.04
CA TRP A 102 14.72 13.89 9.02
C TRP A 102 14.25 13.27 10.35
N GLN A 103 13.06 13.64 10.82
CA GLN A 103 12.46 13.04 12.02
C GLN A 103 12.16 11.55 11.86
N GLN A 104 11.82 11.10 10.65
CA GLN A 104 11.52 9.70 10.37
C GLN A 104 12.78 8.82 10.31
N ILE A 105 13.90 9.33 9.78
CA ILE A 105 15.13 8.53 9.58
C ILE A 105 16.12 8.62 10.75
N ARG A 106 16.05 9.68 11.57
CA ARG A 106 17.00 9.83 12.69
C ARG A 106 16.74 8.75 13.74
N GLN A 107 17.83 8.14 14.23
CA GLN A 107 17.76 7.32 15.43
C GLN A 107 17.50 8.23 16.63
N GLN A 108 16.34 8.10 17.26
CA GLN A 108 16.11 8.78 18.54
C GLN A 108 16.91 8.05 19.62
N LYS A 109 17.82 8.79 20.27
CA LYS A 109 18.57 8.29 21.42
C LYS A 109 17.56 7.97 22.52
N GLN A 110 17.49 6.71 22.96
CA GLN A 110 16.64 6.34 24.08
C GLN A 110 17.00 7.22 25.28
N ARG A 111 16.00 7.91 25.85
CA ARG A 111 16.18 8.59 27.12
C ARG A 111 16.40 7.49 28.17
N PHE A 112 17.64 7.36 28.62
CA PHE A 112 17.96 6.60 29.83
C PHE A 112 17.30 7.34 31.01
N ASN A 113 16.15 6.85 31.45
CA ASN A 113 15.62 7.19 32.76
C ASN A 113 16.37 6.33 33.77
N GLY A 114 17.49 6.85 34.28
CA GLY A 114 18.19 6.26 35.42
C GLY A 114 17.22 6.19 36.60
N LEU A 115 16.95 4.98 37.07
CA LEU A 115 16.26 4.75 38.33
C LEU A 115 17.20 5.22 39.46
N ASN A 116 16.75 6.23 40.20
CA ASN A 116 17.26 6.55 41.54
C ASN A 116 16.59 5.63 42.57
#